data_AF-A0AAU4DV84-F1
#
_entry.id   AF-A0AAU4DV84-F1
#
_cell.length_a   1.000
_cell.length_b   1.000
_cell.length_c   1.000
_cell.angle_alpha   90.00
_cell.angle_beta   90.00
_cell.angle_gamma   90.00
#
_symmetry.space_group_name_H-M   'P 1'
#
loop_
_entity.id
_entity.type
_entity.pdbx_description
1 polymer ?
#
loop_
_entity_poly.entity_id
_entity_poly.type
_entity_poly.pdbx_seq_one_letter_code
_entity_poly.pdbx_strand_id
1 'polypeptide(L)'
;MYLVSLSLTGSASPMPSTADAHAVHDILWAHAGPADGLEHVRAHAGPEGIDLVLFISATEQSGALAQAADLLRRAGASKTLSRYSVPDVM
;
A
#
# COMPACT_ATOMS: atom_id res chain seq x y z
N MET A 1 -8.48 7.82 -13.35
CA MET A 1 -8.38 7.03 -12.10
C MET A 1 -8.08 5.59 -12.47
N TYR A 2 -7.06 5.02 -11.85
CA TYR A 2 -6.64 3.63 -12.00
C TYR A 2 -6.67 2.94 -10.64
N LEU A 3 -6.93 1.64 -10.67
CA LEU A 3 -6.94 0.80 -9.48
C LEU A 3 -5.68 -0.05 -9.49
N VAL A 4 -4.90 0.06 -8.41
CA VAL A 4 -3.71 -0.77 -8.17
C VAL A 4 -4.01 -1.67 -6.98
N SER A 5 -4.05 -2.97 -7.23
CA SER A 5 -4.23 -3.99 -6.19
C SER A 5 -2.91 -4.70 -5.92
N LEU A 6 -2.56 -4.86 -4.65
CA LEU A 6 -1.38 -5.59 -4.23
C LEU A 6 -1.58 -6.23 -2.86
N SER A 7 -0.81 -7.26 -2.55
CA SER A 7 -0.80 -7.91 -1.24
C SER A 7 0.55 -7.71 -0.58
N LEU A 8 0.56 -7.05 0.57
CA LEU A 8 1.75 -6.91 1.42
C LEU A 8 1.94 -8.22 2.20
N THR A 9 2.96 -9.00 1.86
CA THR A 9 3.16 -10.32 2.49
C THR A 9 4.00 -10.19 3.76
N GLY A 10 3.50 -10.73 4.87
CA GLY A 10 4.21 -10.70 6.14
C GLY A 10 5.12 -11.91 6.30
N SER A 11 6.36 -11.73 6.76
CA SER A 11 7.22 -12.85 7.15
C SER A 11 6.81 -13.34 8.54
N ALA A 12 5.78 -14.18 8.61
CA ALA A 12 5.39 -14.99 9.77
C ALA A 12 4.72 -14.29 10.99
N SER A 13 4.04 -15.17 11.75
CA SER A 13 3.16 -14.97 12.91
C SER A 13 3.53 -13.84 13.89
N PRO A 14 2.55 -13.10 14.45
CA PRO A 14 1.10 -13.30 14.32
C PRO A 14 0.54 -12.86 12.97
N MET A 15 -0.59 -13.46 12.58
CA MET A 15 -1.37 -13.02 11.42
C MET A 15 -1.72 -11.54 11.56
N PRO A 16 -1.74 -10.76 10.46
CA PRO A 16 -2.10 -9.36 10.51
C PRO A 16 -3.49 -9.18 11.10
N SER A 17 -3.63 -8.19 11.98
CA SER A 17 -4.90 -7.81 12.57
C SER A 17 -5.56 -6.69 11.78
N THR A 18 -6.85 -6.45 12.01
CA THR A 18 -7.55 -5.26 11.49
C THR A 18 -6.86 -3.97 11.91
N ALA A 19 -6.24 -3.93 13.10
CA ALA A 19 -5.48 -2.76 13.55
C ALA A 19 -4.21 -2.54 12.71
N ASP A 20 -3.54 -3.60 12.28
CA ASP A 20 -2.40 -3.50 11.36
C ASP A 20 -2.85 -2.96 10.00
N ALA A 21 -3.99 -3.42 9.47
CA ALA A 21 -4.56 -2.88 8.23
C ALA A 21 -4.91 -1.39 8.33
N HIS A 22 -5.52 -0.95 9.44
CA HIS A 22 -5.76 0.48 9.69
C HIS A 22 -4.46 1.27 9.80
N ALA A 23 -3.45 0.74 10.48
CA ALA A 23 -2.15 1.40 10.59
C ALA A 23 -1.47 1.54 9.22
N VAL A 24 -1.55 0.52 8.36
CA VAL A 24 -1.06 0.60 6.97
C VAL A 24 -1.81 1.68 6.19
N HIS A 25 -3.14 1.73 6.29
CA HIS A 25 -3.95 2.78 5.67
C HIS A 25 -3.48 4.18 6.10
N ASP A 26 -3.31 4.41 7.40
CA ASP A 26 -2.92 5.72 7.94
C ASP A 26 -1.49 6.10 7.54
N ILE A 27 -0.56 5.12 7.50
CA ILE A 27 0.81 5.33 7.04
C ILE A 27 0.83 5.75 5.57
N LEU A 28 0.03 5.11 4.71
CA LEU A 28 -0.05 5.48 3.29
C LEU A 28 -0.52 6.93 3.13
N TRP A 29 -1.56 7.33 3.85
CA TRP A 29 -2.02 8.72 3.84
C TRP A 29 -1.01 9.71 4.42
N ALA A 30 -0.28 9.33 5.47
CA ALA A 30 0.75 10.17 6.07
C ALA A 30 1.93 10.44 5.12
N HIS A 31 2.19 9.56 4.14
CA HIS A 31 3.28 9.68 3.17
C HIS A 31 2.82 10.14 1.78
N ALA A 32 1.50 10.17 1.53
CA ALA A 32 0.95 10.61 0.27
C ALA A 32 1.08 12.12 0.10
N GLY A 33 1.67 12.54 -1.02
CA GLY A 33 1.68 13.92 -1.49
C GLY A 33 0.79 14.09 -2.74
N PRO A 34 0.54 15.33 -3.18
CA PRO A 34 -0.28 15.60 -4.37
C PRO A 34 0.23 14.90 -5.64
N ALA A 35 1.54 14.69 -5.76
CA ALA A 35 2.16 14.01 -6.90
C ALA A 35 1.86 12.50 -6.97
N ASP A 36 1.46 11.89 -5.85
CA ASP A 36 1.10 10.47 -5.80
C ASP A 36 -0.29 10.20 -6.36
N GLY A 37 -1.12 11.24 -6.51
CA GLY A 37 -2.47 11.11 -7.05
C GLY A 37 -3.38 10.20 -6.21
N LEU A 38 -3.04 9.91 -4.95
CA LEU A 38 -3.82 9.01 -4.11
C LEU A 38 -5.18 9.63 -3.76
N GLU A 39 -6.26 8.99 -4.24
CA GLU A 39 -7.63 9.42 -4.00
C GLU A 39 -8.30 8.57 -2.90
N HIS A 40 -8.00 7.27 -2.85
CA HIS A 40 -8.57 6.36 -1.87
C HIS A 40 -7.65 5.16 -1.59
N VAL A 41 -7.74 4.63 -0.37
CA VAL A 41 -7.04 3.43 0.09
C VAL A 41 -8.06 2.49 0.71
N ARG A 42 -8.01 1.21 0.33
CA ARG A 42 -8.59 0.14 1.13
C ARG A 42 -7.49 -0.78 1.59
N ALA A 43 -7.49 -1.11 2.87
CA ALA A 43 -6.60 -2.08 3.47
C ALA A 43 -7.42 -3.16 4.18
N HIS A 44 -7.06 -4.42 3.95
CA HIS A 44 -7.72 -5.57 4.54
C HIS A 44 -6.68 -6.56 5.06
N ALA A 45 -6.80 -6.96 6.33
CA ALA A 45 -5.96 -8.01 6.89
C ALA A 45 -6.47 -9.38 6.42
N GLY A 46 -5.65 -10.06 5.61
CA GLY A 46 -5.92 -11.40 5.09
C GLY A 46 -4.99 -12.46 5.70
N PRO A 47 -5.16 -13.74 5.32
CA PRO A 47 -4.39 -14.83 5.91
C PRO A 47 -2.87 -14.75 5.67
N GLU A 48 -2.48 -14.22 4.52
CA GLU A 48 -1.10 -14.17 4.03
C GLU A 48 -0.43 -12.79 4.23
N GLY A 49 -1.18 -11.79 4.71
CA GLY A 49 -0.71 -10.40 4.63
C GLY A 49 -1.79 -9.34 4.75
N ILE A 50 -1.50 -8.16 4.23
CA ILE A 50 -2.47 -7.06 4.11
C ILE A 50 -2.72 -6.82 2.62
N ASP A 51 -3.96 -7.03 2.19
CA ASP A 51 -4.40 -6.70 0.85
C ASP A 51 -4.70 -5.21 0.76
N LEU A 52 -4.16 -4.57 -0.28
CA LEU A 52 -4.32 -3.16 -0.56
C LEU A 52 -4.99 -2.95 -1.91
N VAL A 53 -5.90 -1.97 -1.93
CA VAL A 53 -6.45 -1.39 -3.16
C VAL A 53 -6.22 0.11 -3.10
N LEU A 54 -5.40 0.61 -4.02
CA LEU A 54 -5.08 2.02 -4.16
C LEU A 54 -5.82 2.59 -5.38
N PHE A 55 -6.50 3.71 -5.18
CA PHE A 55 -7.16 4.46 -6.24
C PHE A 55 -6.28 5.66 -6.57
N ILE A 56 -5.70 5.65 -7.77
CA ILE A 56 -4.68 6.61 -8.19
C ILE A 56 -5.18 7.45 -9.37
N SER A 57 -5.09 8.76 -9.26
CA SER A 57 -5.26 9.71 -10.35
C SER A 57 -3.98 9.79 -11.17
N ALA A 58 -4.02 9.22 -12.38
CA ALA A 58 -2.93 9.24 -13.34
C ALA A 58 -3.47 9.42 -14.76
N THR A 59 -2.60 9.78 -15.69
CA THR A 59 -2.91 9.88 -17.14
C THR A 59 -2.95 8.52 -17.82
N GLU A 60 -2.21 7.54 -17.31
CA GLU A 60 -2.10 6.19 -17.84
C GLU A 60 -1.79 5.16 -16.74
N GLN A 61 -2.01 3.87 -17.04
CA GLN A 61 -1.87 2.78 -16.07
C GLN A 61 -0.43 2.62 -15.56
N SER A 62 0.56 2.72 -16.43
CA SER A 62 1.99 2.71 -16.08
C SER A 62 2.35 3.81 -15.09
N GLY A 63 1.79 5.01 -15.28
CA GLY A 63 1.95 6.12 -14.35
C GLY A 63 1.37 5.81 -12.96
N ALA A 64 0.17 5.23 -12.92
CA ALA A 64 -0.46 4.84 -11.65
C ALA A 64 0.34 3.78 -10.90
N LEU A 65 0.91 2.80 -11.60
CA LEU A 65 1.80 1.79 -11.01
C LEU A 65 3.07 2.42 -10.43
N ALA A 66 3.71 3.32 -11.19
CA ALA A 66 4.91 4.02 -10.75
C ALA A 66 4.64 4.90 -9.51
N GLN A 67 3.54 5.67 -9.51
CA GLN A 67 3.12 6.48 -8.35
C GLN A 67 2.85 5.62 -7.12
N ALA A 68 2.13 4.51 -7.28
CA ALA A 68 1.86 3.57 -6.20
C ALA A 68 3.16 2.96 -5.64
N ALA A 69 4.07 2.52 -6.51
CA ALA A 69 5.35 1.95 -6.11
C ALA A 69 6.22 2.95 -5.34
N ASP A 70 6.28 4.21 -5.79
CA ASP A 70 7.03 5.27 -5.13
C ASP A 70 6.45 5.63 -3.75
N LEU A 71 5.13 5.69 -3.63
CA LEU A 71 4.45 5.88 -2.35
C LEU A 71 4.75 4.73 -1.39
N LEU A 72 4.59 3.48 -1.84
CA LEU A 72 4.85 2.28 -1.04
C LEU A 72 6.31 2.21 -0.58
N ARG A 73 7.26 2.56 -1.45
CA ARG A 73 8.68 2.62 -1.11
C ARG A 73 8.97 3.63 0.00
N ARG A 74 8.37 4.83 -0.06
CA ARG A 74 8.53 5.85 0.99
C ARG A 74 7.87 5.42 2.30
N ALA A 75 6.64 4.93 2.23
CA ALA A 75 5.91 4.40 3.37
C ALA A 75 6.62 3.20 4.03
N GLY A 76 7.33 2.40 3.24
CA GLY A 76 8.07 1.19 3.65
C GLY A 76 9.14 1.43 4.72
N ALA A 77 9.62 2.67 4.87
CA ALA A 77 10.54 3.04 5.95
C ALA A 77 9.87 3.10 7.34
N SER A 78 8.53 3.07 7.40
CA SER A 78 7.78 3.06 8.67
C SER A 78 7.85 1.70 9.35
N LYS A 79 7.98 1.69 10.69
CA LYS A 79 8.13 0.46 11.50
C LYS A 79 7.03 -0.59 11.26
N THR A 80 5.79 -0.16 11.02
CA THR A 80 4.68 -1.09 10.76
C THR A 80 4.78 -1.69 9.36
N LEU A 81 5.03 -0.85 8.35
CA LEU A 81 5.10 -1.31 6.95
C LEU A 81 6.34 -2.17 6.69
N SER A 82 7.45 -1.90 7.38
CA SER A 82 8.70 -2.66 7.25
C SER A 82 8.60 -4.11 7.71
N ARG A 83 7.47 -4.51 8.32
CA ARG A 83 7.17 -5.92 8.68
C ARG A 83 6.63 -6.71 7.50
N TYR A 84 6.30 -6.03 6.39
CA TYR A 84 5.72 -6.62 5.21
C TYR A 84 6.62 -6.40 4.00
N SER A 85 6.67 -7.40 3.12
CA SER A 85 7.27 -7.27 1.80
C SER A 85 6.25 -6.64 0.87
N VAL A 86 6.67 -5.55 0.20
CA VAL A 86 5.91 -4.97 -0.91
C VAL A 86 6.25 -5.80 -2.15
N PRO A 87 5.28 -6.44 -2.82
CA PRO A 87 5.54 -7.13 -4.08
C PRO A 87 6.00 -6.11 -5.13
N ASP A 88 6.86 -6.56 -6.04
CA ASP A 88 7.31 -5.71 -7.15
C ASP A 88 6.08 -5.43 -8.03
N VAL A 89 5.58 -4.19 -7.98
CA VAL A 89 4.43 -3.74 -8.78
C VAL A 89 4.97 -3.37 -10.16
N MET A 90 5.21 -4.39 -10.98
CA MET A 90 5.77 -4.27 -12.33
C MET A 90 4.67 -4.22 -13.40
#